data_AF-A0A7V5STT4-F1
#
_entry.id   AF-A0A7V5STT4-F1
#
_cell.length_a   1.000
_cell.length_b   1.000
_cell.length_c   1.000
_cell.angle_alpha   90.00
_cell.angle_beta   90.00
_cell.angle_gamma   90.00
#
_symmetry.space_group_name_H-M   'P 1'
#
loop_
_entity.id
_entity.type
_entity.pdbx_description
1 polymer ?
#
loop_
_entity_poly.entity_id
_entity_poly.type
_entity_poly.pdbx_seq_one_letter_code
_entity_poly.pdbx_strand_id
1 'polypeptide(L)'
;MSTLFVAIAKQVGLKSNLVLVLTRPNGEKGIILPSFDFDHCIVRVIIDGKEHFIELTSDVLAFNSLPKYLRGSAALNITSDNDTLFHIPAINAQNNKTIRKSIILIENENLSVKRENLRMGEGAAEMRFNFKGIDTEK
;
A
#
# COMPACT_ATOMS: atom_id res chain seq x y z
N MET A 1 4.83 13.36 -4.87
CA MET A 1 5.88 12.32 -4.87
C MET A 1 5.85 11.46 -6.13
N SER A 2 4.69 10.95 -6.55
CA SER A 2 4.54 10.06 -7.72
C SER A 2 5.10 10.62 -9.04
N THR A 3 4.83 11.89 -9.36
CA THR A 3 5.36 12.53 -10.59
C THR A 3 6.88 12.62 -10.63
N LEU A 4 7.51 13.00 -9.50
CA LEU A 4 8.97 13.08 -9.39
C LEU A 4 9.62 11.70 -9.55
N PHE A 5 9.04 10.68 -8.92
CA PHE A 5 9.53 9.32 -9.07
C PHE A 5 9.45 8.86 -10.52
N VAL A 6 8.32 9.07 -11.21
CA VAL A 6 8.18 8.71 -12.63
C VAL A 6 9.21 9.44 -13.50
N ALA A 7 9.47 10.72 -13.25
CA ALA A 7 10.48 11.47 -13.98
C ALA A 7 11.89 10.84 -13.82
N ILE A 8 12.30 10.53 -12.59
CA ILE A 8 13.59 9.90 -12.31
C ILE A 8 13.65 8.47 -12.88
N ALA A 9 12.60 7.68 -12.68
CA ALA A 9 12.50 6.31 -13.19
C ALA A 9 12.63 6.27 -14.71
N LYS A 10 11.95 7.17 -15.42
CA LYS A 10 12.11 7.33 -16.88
C LYS A 10 13.54 7.72 -17.26
N GLN A 11 14.18 8.59 -16.50
CA GLN A 11 15.55 9.03 -16.78
C GLN A 11 16.59 7.92 -16.64
N VAL A 12 16.34 6.94 -15.77
CA VAL A 12 17.19 5.73 -15.65
C VAL A 12 16.71 4.57 -16.54
N GLY A 13 15.77 4.81 -17.46
CA GLY A 13 15.31 3.84 -18.45
C GLY A 13 14.22 2.87 -17.97
N LEU A 14 13.64 3.08 -16.78
CA LEU A 14 12.53 2.24 -16.30
C LEU A 14 11.21 2.64 -16.97
N LYS A 15 10.49 1.63 -17.46
CA LYS A 15 9.11 1.80 -17.94
C LYS A 15 8.22 2.11 -16.74
N SER A 16 7.79 3.36 -16.63
CA SER A 16 6.98 3.85 -15.52
C SER A 16 5.95 4.88 -15.96
N ASN A 17 4.83 4.93 -15.25
CA ASN A 17 3.75 5.87 -15.51
C ASN A 17 2.90 6.11 -14.24
N LEU A 18 2.10 7.18 -14.27
CA LEU A 18 1.17 7.50 -13.20
C LEU A 18 -0.08 6.64 -13.32
N VAL A 19 -0.68 6.33 -12.17
CA VAL A 19 -1.94 5.62 -12.06
C VAL A 19 -2.84 6.41 -11.13
N LEU A 20 -3.98 6.85 -11.62
CA LEU A 20 -5.01 7.50 -10.82
C LEU A 20 -5.89 6.42 -10.19
N VAL A 21 -6.26 6.59 -8.92
CA VAL A 21 -6.96 5.58 -8.14
C VAL A 21 -8.18 6.20 -7.46
N LEU A 22 -9.28 5.44 -7.44
CA LEU A 22 -10.47 5.74 -6.67
C LEU A 22 -10.48 4.87 -5.42
N THR A 23 -10.09 5.43 -4.28
CA THR A 23 -9.93 4.70 -3.00
C THR A 23 -11.16 4.80 -2.09
N ARG A 24 -12.08 5.75 -2.34
CA ARG A 24 -13.34 5.90 -1.60
C ARG A 24 -14.29 4.69 -1.80
N PRO A 25 -15.02 4.25 -0.75
CA PRO A 25 -15.90 3.07 -0.79
C PRO A 25 -17.18 3.20 -1.64
N ASN A 26 -17.29 4.19 -2.54
CA ASN A 26 -18.40 4.30 -3.48
C ASN A 26 -18.23 3.42 -4.75
N GLY A 27 -17.22 2.54 -4.77
CA GLY A 27 -16.93 1.63 -5.89
C GLY A 27 -17.76 0.34 -5.94
N GLU A 28 -18.49 -0.02 -4.88
CA GLU A 28 -19.35 -1.23 -4.89
C GLU A 28 -20.76 -0.97 -5.47
N LYS A 29 -21.17 0.30 -5.65
CA LYS A 29 -22.49 0.65 -6.19
C LYS A 29 -22.39 1.74 -7.25
N GLY A 30 -22.30 1.28 -8.51
CA GLY A 30 -22.77 2.03 -9.67
C GLY A 30 -21.92 3.24 -10.05
N ILE A 31 -20.94 3.02 -10.91
CA ILE A 31 -20.41 4.08 -11.78
C ILE A 31 -21.51 4.36 -12.82
N ILE A 32 -22.46 5.23 -12.48
CA ILE A 32 -23.61 5.58 -13.32
C ILE A 32 -23.27 6.76 -14.26
N LEU A 33 -22.23 7.54 -13.97
CA LEU A 33 -21.81 8.69 -14.78
C LEU A 33 -20.28 8.85 -14.79
N PRO A 34 -19.69 9.39 -15.89
CA PRO A 34 -18.26 9.65 -16.00
C PRO A 34 -17.88 10.91 -15.20
N SER A 35 -17.99 10.85 -13.88
CA SER A 35 -17.30 11.77 -12.98
C SER A 35 -16.30 10.96 -12.18
N PHE A 36 -15.15 10.64 -12.78
CA PHE A 36 -14.07 9.98 -12.07
C PHE A 36 -13.34 11.02 -11.22
N ASP A 37 -13.82 11.24 -9.99
CA ASP A 37 -13.06 11.97 -8.98
C ASP A 37 -12.01 11.01 -8.41
N PHE A 38 -10.96 10.73 -9.20
CA PHE A 38 -9.80 9.98 -8.71
C PHE A 38 -9.20 10.75 -7.52
N ASP A 39 -9.29 10.15 -6.34
CA ASP A 39 -8.90 10.78 -5.08
C ASP A 39 -7.44 10.53 -4.71
N HIS A 40 -6.73 9.70 -5.50
CA HIS A 40 -5.39 9.27 -5.18
C HIS A 40 -4.53 8.97 -6.41
N CYS A 41 -3.20 9.02 -6.27
CA CYS A 41 -2.26 8.85 -7.39
C CYS A 41 -1.01 8.06 -6.98
N ILE A 42 -0.79 6.92 -7.64
CA ILE A 42 0.32 6.00 -7.41
C ILE A 42 1.18 5.84 -8.67
N VAL A 43 2.22 5.02 -8.58
CA VAL A 43 3.11 4.71 -9.71
C VAL A 43 2.96 3.26 -10.13
N ARG A 44 2.89 3.04 -11.44
CA ARG A 44 3.17 1.75 -12.07
C ARG A 44 4.59 1.78 -12.61
N VAL A 45 5.39 0.76 -12.31
CA VAL A 45 6.76 0.62 -12.82
C VAL A 45 7.08 -0.85 -13.14
N ILE A 46 7.90 -1.07 -14.16
CA ILE A 46 8.43 -2.40 -14.49
C ILE A 46 9.88 -2.49 -13.99
N ILE A 47 10.14 -3.43 -13.09
CA ILE A 47 11.47 -3.71 -12.50
C ILE A 47 11.76 -5.20 -12.71
N ASP A 48 12.91 -5.54 -13.28
CA ASP A 48 13.30 -6.94 -13.59
C ASP A 48 12.21 -7.73 -14.35
N GLY A 49 11.52 -7.05 -15.27
CA GLY A 49 10.42 -7.63 -16.07
C GLY A 49 9.09 -7.81 -15.31
N LYS A 50 9.02 -7.39 -14.04
CA LYS A 50 7.82 -7.50 -13.19
C LYS A 50 7.15 -6.15 -13.01
N GLU A 51 5.83 -6.13 -13.06
CA GLU A 51 5.02 -4.95 -12.81
C GLU A 51 4.82 -4.73 -11.31
N HIS A 52 5.05 -3.49 -10.86
CA HIS A 52 4.86 -3.05 -9.49
C HIS A 52 3.94 -1.83 -9.44
N PHE A 53 2.99 -1.85 -8.50
CA PHE A 53 2.20 -0.69 -8.11
C PHE A 53 2.74 -0.17 -6.78
N ILE A 54 3.26 1.06 -6.79
CA ILE A 54 3.99 1.62 -5.65
C ILE A 54 3.24 2.84 -5.12
N GLU A 55 2.87 2.76 -3.84
CA GLU A 55 2.46 3.89 -3.02
C GLU A 55 3.69 4.68 -2.58
N LEU A 56 3.71 5.98 -2.87
CA LEU A 56 4.85 6.87 -2.58
C LEU A 56 4.46 8.05 -1.67
N THR A 57 3.24 8.08 -1.15
CA THR A 57 2.77 9.13 -0.24
C THR A 57 2.95 8.77 1.23
N SER A 58 3.12 7.48 1.55
CA SER A 58 3.36 7.02 2.92
C SER A 58 4.84 6.91 3.23
N ASP A 59 5.27 7.49 4.34
CA ASP A 59 6.62 7.39 4.89
C ASP A 59 6.85 6.14 5.75
N VAL A 60 5.78 5.43 6.10
CA VAL A 60 5.81 4.22 6.91
C VAL A 60 5.60 2.95 6.10
N LEU A 61 5.13 3.02 4.86
CA LEU A 61 5.02 1.85 3.98
C LEU A 61 6.38 1.50 3.38
N ALA A 62 6.73 0.21 3.43
CA ALA A 62 7.92 -0.28 2.76
C ALA A 62 7.68 -0.37 1.26
N PHE A 63 8.77 -0.29 0.49
CA PHE A 63 8.74 -0.62 -0.94
C PHE A 63 8.05 -1.97 -1.15
N ASN A 64 7.26 -2.06 -2.23
CA ASN A 64 6.52 -3.27 -2.59
C ASN A 64 5.42 -3.68 -1.60
N SER A 65 5.02 -2.80 -0.67
CA SER A 65 3.79 -2.99 0.12
C SER A 65 2.60 -2.37 -0.62
N LEU A 66 1.53 -3.14 -0.82
CA LEU A 66 0.27 -2.64 -1.37
C LEU A 66 -0.79 -2.59 -0.26
N PRO A 67 -1.13 -1.39 0.25
CA PRO A 67 -2.18 -1.18 1.24
C PRO A 67 -3.53 -1.74 0.82
N LYS A 68 -4.37 -2.07 1.80
CA LYS A 68 -5.69 -2.65 1.52
C LYS A 68 -6.58 -1.72 0.70
N TYR A 69 -6.50 -0.40 0.94
CA TYR A 69 -7.31 0.60 0.23
C TYR A 69 -6.93 0.76 -1.25
N LEU A 70 -5.80 0.22 -1.70
CA LEU A 70 -5.43 0.18 -3.12
C LEU A 70 -5.79 -1.15 -3.77
N ARG A 71 -5.80 -2.25 -3.01
CA ARG A 71 -5.95 -3.60 -3.55
C ARG A 71 -7.36 -3.77 -4.12
N GLY A 72 -7.47 -3.95 -5.43
CA GLY A 72 -8.75 -4.09 -6.11
C GLY A 72 -9.50 -2.78 -6.32
N SER A 73 -8.89 -1.63 -6.04
CA SER A 73 -9.52 -0.33 -6.29
C SER A 73 -9.55 -0.01 -7.79
N ALA A 74 -10.61 0.68 -8.24
CA ALA A 74 -10.70 1.14 -9.62
C ALA A 74 -9.61 2.18 -9.91
N ALA A 75 -8.94 2.04 -11.04
CA ALA A 75 -7.79 2.84 -11.40
C ALA A 75 -7.71 3.11 -12.90
N LEU A 76 -7.08 4.22 -13.25
CA LEU A 76 -6.82 4.65 -14.61
C LEU A 76 -5.32 4.75 -14.85
N ASN A 77 -4.86 4.05 -15.89
CA ASN A 77 -3.47 4.06 -16.30
C ASN A 77 -3.20 5.29 -17.18
N ILE A 78 -2.35 6.22 -16.75
CA ILE A 78 -2.05 7.43 -17.52
C ILE A 78 -0.84 7.16 -18.42
N THR A 79 -1.09 6.85 -19.68
CA THR A 79 -0.05 6.62 -20.70
C THR A 79 -0.33 7.45 -21.95
N SER A 80 0.66 7.60 -22.84
CA SER A 80 0.46 8.33 -24.10
C SER A 80 -0.52 7.64 -25.05
N ASP A 81 -0.67 6.32 -24.91
CA ASP A 81 -1.27 5.48 -25.94
C ASP A 81 -2.59 4.84 -25.48
N ASN A 82 -2.91 4.88 -24.18
CA ASN A 82 -4.13 4.25 -23.66
C ASN A 82 -4.52 4.74 -22.26
N ASP A 83 -5.80 5.06 -22.11
CA ASP A 83 -6.46 5.42 -20.86
C ASP A 83 -7.40 4.27 -20.45
N THR A 84 -6.81 3.15 -20.06
CA THR A 84 -7.57 1.95 -19.69
C THR A 84 -7.94 1.96 -18.21
N LEU A 85 -9.23 1.76 -17.92
CA LEU A 85 -9.73 1.54 -16.57
C LEU A 85 -9.51 0.08 -16.16
N PHE A 86 -8.99 -0.15 -14.96
CA PHE A 86 -8.70 -1.48 -14.43
C PHE A 86 -8.87 -1.51 -12.91
N HIS A 87 -8.87 -2.70 -12.32
CA HIS A 87 -8.79 -2.85 -10.87
C HIS A 87 -7.35 -3.19 -10.49
N ILE A 88 -6.78 -2.48 -9.52
CA ILE A 88 -5.37 -2.66 -9.16
C ILE A 88 -5.13 -4.11 -8.70
N PRO A 89 -4.27 -4.86 -9.41
CA PRO A 89 -4.00 -6.23 -9.05
C PRO A 89 -3.06 -6.29 -7.85
N ALA A 90 -3.24 -7.33 -7.03
CA ALA A 90 -2.40 -7.65 -5.88
C ALA A 90 -1.07 -8.34 -6.26
N ILE A 91 -0.51 -8.03 -7.43
CA ILE A 91 0.67 -8.73 -7.97
C ILE A 91 1.96 -8.16 -7.41
N ASN A 92 2.95 -9.04 -7.26
CA ASN A 92 4.32 -8.74 -6.82
C ASN A 92 4.46 -8.05 -5.46
N ALA A 93 3.38 -7.57 -4.85
CA ALA A 93 3.36 -6.94 -3.54
C ALA A 93 3.62 -7.95 -2.42
N GLN A 94 4.25 -7.47 -1.34
CA GLN A 94 4.39 -8.24 -0.12
C GLN A 94 3.01 -8.59 0.46
N ASN A 95 2.86 -9.82 0.92
CA ASN A 95 1.64 -10.24 1.61
C ASN A 95 1.53 -9.57 2.98
N ASN A 96 0.37 -8.98 3.24
CA ASN A 96 0.01 -8.53 4.58
C ASN A 96 -0.13 -9.78 5.47
N LYS A 97 0.74 -9.91 6.48
CA LYS A 97 0.78 -11.06 7.37
C LYS A 97 1.07 -10.64 8.80
N THR A 98 0.31 -11.21 9.74
CA THR A 98 0.57 -11.07 11.17
C THR A 98 0.71 -12.47 11.77
N ILE A 99 1.86 -12.74 12.39
CA ILE A 99 2.12 -13.95 13.17
C ILE A 99 2.20 -13.52 14.63
N ARG A 100 1.43 -14.19 15.49
CA ARG A 100 1.40 -13.90 16.92
C ARG A 100 1.55 -15.19 17.71
N LYS A 101 2.57 -15.23 18.58
CA LYS A 101 2.77 -16.29 19.57
C LYS A 101 2.49 -15.71 20.95
N SER A 102 1.60 -16.35 21.71
CA SER A 102 1.28 -15.95 23.08
C SER A 102 1.50 -17.13 24.02
N ILE A 103 2.19 -16.88 25.12
CA ILE A 103 2.33 -17.81 26.24
C ILE A 103 1.57 -17.17 27.40
N ILE A 104 0.59 -17.89 27.93
CA ILE A 104 -0.25 -17.46 29.03
C ILE A 104 0.06 -18.37 30.22
N LEU A 105 0.43 -17.77 31.33
CA LEU A 105 0.68 -18.44 32.61
C LEU A 105 -0.38 -17.94 33.59
N ILE A 106 -1.11 -18.87 34.20
CA ILE A 106 -2.12 -18.58 35.22
C ILE A 106 -1.64 -19.25 36.51
N GLU A 107 -1.40 -18.44 37.54
CA GLU A 107 -0.93 -18.90 38.85
C GLU A 107 -1.81 -18.24 39.93
N ASN A 108 -2.63 -19.03 40.61
CA ASN A 108 -3.67 -18.55 41.54
C ASN A 108 -4.60 -17.52 40.87
N GLU A 109 -4.60 -16.28 41.39
CA GLU A 109 -5.36 -15.14 40.87
C GLU A 109 -4.53 -14.26 39.91
N ASN A 110 -3.28 -14.64 39.61
CA ASN A 110 -2.39 -13.89 38.73
C ASN A 110 -2.39 -14.45 37.30
N LEU A 111 -2.38 -13.53 36.33
CA LEU A 111 -2.28 -13.81 34.90
C LEU A 111 -1.02 -13.13 34.34
N SER A 112 -0.09 -13.94 33.81
CA SER A 112 1.08 -13.44 33.08
C SER A 112 0.97 -13.80 31.60
N VAL A 113 1.13 -12.80 30.72
CA VAL A 113 1.05 -12.98 29.27
C VAL A 113 2.34 -12.52 28.61
N LYS A 114 3.09 -13.45 28.01
CA LYS A 114 4.20 -13.12 27.11
C LYS A 114 3.71 -13.22 25.67
N ARG A 115 3.92 -12.18 24.86
CA ARG A 115 3.47 -12.15 23.46
C ARG A 115 4.57 -11.67 22.53
N GLU A 116 4.81 -12.44 21.47
CA GLU A 116 5.70 -12.09 20.36
C GLU A 116 4.84 -11.89 19.11
N ASN A 117 5.03 -10.76 18.41
CA ASN A 117 4.30 -10.44 17.19
C ASN A 117 5.29 -10.13 16.06
N LEU A 118 5.08 -10.76 14.92
CA LEU A 118 5.73 -10.42 13.66
C LEU A 118 4.66 -9.91 12.69
N ARG A 119 4.77 -8.65 12.28
CA ARG A 119 3.87 -8.01 11.31
C ARG A 119 4.62 -7.71 10.01
N MET A 120 3.95 -7.88 8.88
CA MET A 120 4.48 -7.66 7.53
C MET A 120 3.50 -6.82 6.70
N GLY A 121 4.01 -6.08 5.72
CA GLY A 121 3.22 -5.20 4.86
C GLY A 121 2.57 -4.05 5.64
N GLU A 122 1.30 -3.79 5.37
CA GLU A 122 0.50 -2.71 6.00
C GLU A 122 0.49 -2.79 7.54
N GLY A 123 0.39 -4.01 8.11
CA GLY A 123 0.40 -4.17 9.57
C GLY A 123 1.73 -3.78 10.23
N ALA A 124 2.83 -3.86 9.48
CA ALA A 124 4.13 -3.34 9.94
C ALA A 124 4.21 -1.82 9.83
N ALA A 125 3.61 -1.24 8.78
CA ALA A 125 3.51 0.20 8.60
C ALA A 125 2.65 0.85 9.69
N GLU A 126 1.53 0.24 10.04
CA GLU A 126 0.68 0.66 11.17
C GLU A 126 1.46 0.67 12.49
N MET A 127 2.28 -0.36 12.76
CA MET A 127 3.13 -0.40 13.94
C MET A 127 4.16 0.74 13.92
N ARG A 128 4.81 1.00 12.78
CA ARG A 128 5.74 2.14 12.67
C ARG A 128 5.05 3.48 12.89
N PHE A 129 3.84 3.64 12.37
CA PHE A 129 3.04 4.85 12.57
C PHE A 129 2.68 5.06 14.03
N ASN A 130 2.14 4.03 14.69
CA ASN A 130 1.69 4.11 16.09
C ASN A 130 2.83 4.38 17.09
N PHE A 131 4.05 3.94 16.76
CA PHE A 131 5.23 4.13 17.63
C PHE A 131 6.14 5.27 17.16
N LYS A 132 5.73 6.00 16.12
CA LYS A 132 6.48 7.15 15.62
C LYS A 132 6.50 8.25 16.68
N GLY A 133 7.69 8.66 17.10
CA GLY A 133 7.87 9.77 18.06
C GLY A 133 7.74 9.39 19.54
N ILE A 134 7.54 8.11 19.88
CA ILE A 134 7.52 7.68 21.30
C ILE A 134 8.90 7.87 21.97
N ASP A 135 9.99 7.82 21.19
CA ASP A 135 11.34 8.05 21.72
C ASP A 135 11.69 9.53 21.90
N THR A 136 10.86 10.46 21.38
CA THR A 136 11.13 11.91 21.45
C THR A 136 10.48 12.61 22.66
N GLU A 137 9.79 11.88 23.53
CA GLU A 137 9.18 12.42 24.77
C GLU A 137 10.07 12.24 26.03
N LYS A 138 11.41 12.24 25.89
CA LYS A 138 12.35 12.16 27.02
C LYS A 138 13.22 13.40 27.17
#